data_AF-A0A481YFS1-F1
#
_entry.id   AF-A0A481YFS1-F1
#
_cell.length_a   1.000
_cell.length_b   1.000
_cell.length_c   1.000
_cell.angle_alpha   90.00
_cell.angle_beta   90.00
_cell.angle_gamma   90.00
#
_symmetry.space_group_name_H-M   'P 1'
#
loop_
_entity.id
_entity.type
_entity.pdbx_description
1 polymer ?
#
loop_
_entity_poly.entity_id
_entity_poly.type
_entity_poly.pdbx_seq_one_letter_code
_entity_poly.pdbx_strand_id
1 'polypeptide(L)'
;SAKKDAVIAAGIALRAMAKDGKFAAKNEEKSAHAVNGAAASAVGKTLSTLIIAIRNTVDSGLKKINEALATVKQEDKSAEVINATESTS
;
A
#
# COMPACT_ATOMS: atom_id res chain seq x y z
N SER A 1 12.88 5.96 23.01
CA SER A 1 12.98 6.80 21.78
C SER A 1 12.73 5.91 20.57
N ALA A 2 12.67 6.46 19.37
CA ALA A 2 12.11 5.88 18.12
C ALA A 2 10.60 5.60 18.18
N LYS A 3 10.12 4.82 19.15
CA LYS A 3 8.67 4.59 19.37
C LYS A 3 7.93 5.89 19.69
N LYS A 4 8.53 6.74 20.54
CA LYS A 4 7.96 8.06 20.89
C LYS A 4 7.90 8.97 19.66
N ASP A 5 8.97 9.00 18.87
CA ASP A 5 9.07 9.83 17.67
C ASP A 5 8.05 9.40 16.60
N ALA A 6 7.84 8.08 16.46
CA ALA A 6 6.80 7.53 15.59
C ALA A 6 5.38 7.92 16.05
N VAL A 7 5.10 7.88 17.35
CA VAL A 7 3.80 8.32 17.90
C VAL A 7 3.57 9.82 17.65
N ILE A 8 4.61 10.65 17.83
CA ILE A 8 4.54 12.09 17.56
C ILE A 8 4.31 12.33 16.06
N ALA A 9 5.08 11.68 15.18
CA ALA A 9 4.93 11.79 13.74
C ALA A 9 3.53 11.35 13.26
N ALA A 10 2.98 10.28 13.85
CA ALA A 10 1.62 9.84 13.57
C ALA A 10 0.59 10.91 14.00
N GLY A 11 0.74 11.49 15.20
CA GLY A 11 -0.10 12.58 15.65
C GLY A 11 -0.03 13.81 14.74
N ILE A 12 1.17 14.17 14.26
CA ILE A 12 1.38 15.25 13.29
C ILE A 12 0.67 14.93 11.98
N ALA A 13 0.87 13.74 11.42
CA ALA A 13 0.26 13.34 10.16
C ALA A 13 -1.28 13.39 10.25
N LEU A 14 -1.85 12.80 11.31
CA LEU A 14 -3.30 12.81 11.54
C LEU A 14 -3.84 14.23 11.73
N ARG A 15 -3.15 15.07 12.50
CA ARG A 15 -3.58 16.47 12.69
C ARG A 15 -3.49 17.25 11.40
N ALA A 16 -2.45 17.07 10.60
CA ALA A 16 -2.26 17.78 9.33
C ALA A 16 -3.30 17.39 8.26
N MET A 17 -3.76 16.13 8.25
CA MET A 17 -4.78 15.65 7.30
C MET A 17 -6.22 15.94 7.72
N ALA A 18 -6.47 16.24 9.00
CA ALA A 18 -7.79 16.57 9.50
C ALA A 18 -8.30 17.89 8.90
N LYS A 19 -9.60 17.98 8.60
CA LYS A 19 -10.26 19.15 7.99
C LYS A 19 -9.92 20.48 8.71
N ASP A 20 -9.97 20.48 10.04
CA ASP A 20 -9.65 21.63 10.90
C ASP A 20 -8.28 21.48 11.58
N GLY A 21 -7.41 20.70 10.95
CA GLY A 21 -6.02 20.46 11.30
C GLY A 21 -5.17 21.71 11.28
N LYS A 22 -4.65 22.15 12.42
CA LYS A 22 -3.80 23.34 12.53
C LYS A 22 -2.74 23.13 13.59
N PHE A 23 -1.56 23.71 13.36
CA PHE A 23 -0.45 23.73 14.31
C PHE A 23 -0.21 25.16 14.78
N ALA A 24 0.07 25.31 16.06
CA ALA A 24 0.53 26.59 16.59
C ALA A 24 2.00 26.81 16.19
N ALA A 25 2.32 27.99 15.70
CA ALA A 25 3.67 28.45 15.42
C ALA A 25 3.83 29.88 15.94
N LYS A 26 5.05 30.27 16.30
CA LYS A 26 5.35 31.69 16.54
C LYS A 26 5.13 32.47 15.24
N ASN A 27 4.79 33.75 15.39
CA ASN A 27 4.62 34.67 14.26
C ASN A 27 5.98 35.11 13.70
N GLU A 28 6.75 34.13 13.25
CA GLU A 28 8.05 34.28 12.61
C GLU A 28 8.15 33.24 11.48
N GLU A 29 8.71 33.64 10.36
CA GLU A 29 8.72 32.84 9.14
C GLU A 29 9.42 31.48 9.32
N LYS A 30 10.53 31.45 10.05
CA LYS A 30 11.29 30.22 10.34
C LYS A 30 10.47 29.17 11.09
N SER A 31 9.66 29.60 12.06
CA SER A 31 8.79 28.69 12.83
C SER A 31 7.69 28.11 11.96
N ALA A 32 7.06 28.94 11.12
CA ALA A 32 6.03 28.47 10.19
C ALA A 32 6.58 27.43 9.20
N HIS A 33 7.76 27.70 8.61
CA HIS A 33 8.41 26.76 7.68
C HIS A 33 8.79 25.43 8.35
N ALA A 34 9.30 25.47 9.57
CA ALA A 34 9.65 24.24 10.30
C ALA A 34 8.42 23.36 10.57
N VAL A 35 7.31 23.97 11.00
CA VAL A 35 6.04 23.28 11.23
C VAL A 35 5.47 22.70 9.93
N ASN A 36 5.47 23.49 8.85
CA ASN A 36 5.00 23.05 7.54
C ASN A 36 5.84 21.90 6.99
N GLY A 37 7.17 21.98 7.12
CA GLY A 37 8.08 20.92 6.70
C GLY A 37 7.87 19.62 7.47
N ALA A 38 7.70 19.71 8.80
CA ALA A 38 7.41 18.54 9.63
C ALA A 38 6.05 17.90 9.27
N ALA A 39 5.00 18.72 9.10
CA ALA A 39 3.68 18.27 8.70
C ALA A 39 3.69 17.60 7.33
N ALA A 40 4.25 18.26 6.31
CA ALA A 40 4.35 17.72 4.96
C ALA A 40 5.17 16.42 4.91
N SER A 41 6.30 16.36 5.64
CA SER A 41 7.13 15.16 5.69
C SER A 41 6.40 13.98 6.35
N ALA A 42 5.70 14.23 7.47
CA ALA A 42 4.94 13.20 8.17
C ALA A 42 3.81 12.66 7.28
N VAL A 43 3.01 13.53 6.67
CA VAL A 43 1.93 13.14 5.74
C VAL A 43 2.49 12.37 4.54
N GLY A 44 3.55 12.88 3.90
CA GLY A 44 4.15 12.26 2.73
C GLY A 44 4.68 10.85 3.01
N LYS A 45 5.32 10.65 4.17
CA LYS A 45 5.80 9.32 4.59
C LYS A 45 4.64 8.37 4.90
N THR A 46 3.62 8.82 5.65
CA THR A 46 2.44 8.00 5.96
C THR A 46 1.73 7.53 4.70
N LEU A 47 1.46 8.44 3.76
CA LEU A 47 0.80 8.09 2.49
C LEU A 47 1.67 7.15 1.65
N SER A 48 2.98 7.39 1.58
CA SER A 48 3.91 6.52 0.84
C SER A 48 3.90 5.08 1.38
N THR A 49 3.92 4.91 2.70
CA THR A 49 3.81 3.59 3.34
C THR A 49 2.46 2.94 3.05
N LEU A 50 1.36 3.69 3.14
CA LEU A 50 0.02 3.17 2.82
C LEU A 50 -0.06 2.67 1.37
N ILE A 51 0.48 3.45 0.41
CA ILE A 51 0.51 3.07 -1.01
C ILE A 51 1.33 1.78 -1.23
N ILE A 52 2.46 1.62 -0.54
CA ILE A 52 3.27 0.39 -0.62
C ILE A 52 2.50 -0.80 -0.05
N ALA A 53 1.83 -0.64 1.10
CA ALA A 53 1.05 -1.70 1.72
C ALA A 53 -0.09 -2.18 0.82
N ILE A 54 -0.80 -1.23 0.17
CA ILE A 54 -1.85 -1.54 -0.79
C ILE A 54 -1.28 -2.30 -1.99
N ARG A 55 -0.17 -1.82 -2.59
CA ARG A 55 0.49 -2.50 -3.72
C ARG A 55 0.88 -3.92 -3.39
N ASN A 56 1.55 -4.15 -2.26
CA ASN A 56 1.96 -5.49 -1.84
C ASN A 56 0.76 -6.43 -1.64
N THR A 57 -0.35 -5.90 -1.12
CA THR A 57 -1.59 -6.67 -0.93
C THR A 57 -2.21 -7.05 -2.27
N VAL A 58 -2.29 -6.11 -3.20
CA VAL A 58 -2.80 -6.34 -4.56
C VAL A 58 -1.91 -7.34 -5.31
N ASP A 59 -0.59 -7.15 -5.28
CA ASP A 59 0.38 -8.04 -5.93
C ASP A 59 0.28 -9.47 -5.39
N SER A 60 0.11 -9.64 -4.08
CA SER A 60 -0.12 -10.96 -3.48
C SER A 60 -1.42 -11.61 -3.97
N GLY A 61 -2.50 -10.83 -4.06
CA GLY A 61 -3.78 -11.30 -4.61
C GLY A 61 -3.67 -11.72 -6.07
N LEU A 62 -3.02 -10.90 -6.91
CA LEU A 62 -2.82 -11.19 -8.33
C LEU A 62 -1.96 -12.42 -8.56
N LYS A 63 -0.92 -12.65 -7.73
CA LYS A 63 -0.12 -13.89 -7.80
C LYS A 63 -0.96 -15.14 -7.56
N LYS A 64 -1.83 -15.13 -6.54
CA LYS A 64 -2.73 -16.26 -6.26
C LYS A 64 -3.70 -16.54 -7.42
N ILE A 65 -4.23 -15.48 -8.04
CA ILE A 65 -5.09 -15.62 -9.23
C ILE A 65 -4.31 -16.27 -10.38
N ASN A 66 -3.07 -15.83 -10.61
CA ASN A 66 -2.24 -16.39 -11.67
C ASN A 66 -1.90 -17.88 -11.44
N GLU A 67 -1.63 -18.27 -10.20
CA GLU A 67 -1.41 -19.68 -9.82
C GLU A 67 -2.67 -20.52 -10.08
N ALA A 68 -3.85 -20.05 -9.66
CA ALA A 68 -5.12 -20.74 -9.91
C ALA A 68 -5.41 -20.90 -11.41
N LEU A 69 -5.17 -19.85 -12.21
CA LEU A 69 -5.32 -19.91 -13.67
C LEU A 69 -4.35 -20.89 -14.33
N ALA A 70 -3.13 -21.01 -13.80
CA ALA A 70 -2.16 -21.98 -14.30
C ALA A 70 -2.63 -23.42 -14.08
N THR A 71 -3.29 -23.72 -12.94
CA THR A 71 -3.87 -25.04 -12.66
C THR A 71 -5.03 -25.35 -13.60
N VAL A 72 -6.00 -24.44 -13.78
CA VAL A 72 -7.13 -24.65 -14.70
C VAL A 72 -6.64 -24.92 -16.13
N LYS A 73 -5.65 -24.15 -16.61
CA LYS A 73 -5.06 -24.37 -17.93
C LYS A 73 -4.42 -25.76 -18.09
N GLN A 74 -3.93 -26.36 -17.01
CA GLN A 74 -3.38 -27.72 -17.05
C GLN A 74 -4.49 -28.79 -17.09
N GLU A 75 -5.58 -28.58 -16.35
CA GLU A 75 -6.75 -29.46 -16.39
C GLU A 75 -7.41 -29.46 -17.77
N ASP A 76 -7.58 -28.29 -18.40
CA ASP A 76 -8.14 -28.18 -19.76
C ASP A 76 -7.30 -28.93 -20.79
N LYS A 77 -5.97 -28.82 -20.70
CA LYS A 77 -5.05 -29.58 -21.56
C LYS A 77 -5.11 -31.08 -21.30
N SER A 78 -5.26 -31.49 -20.04
CA SER A 78 -5.38 -32.91 -19.71
C SER A 78 -6.67 -33.50 -20.29
N ALA A 79 -7.79 -32.79 -20.18
CA ALA A 79 -9.07 -33.23 -20.77
C ALA A 79 -9.01 -33.34 -22.30
N GLU A 80 -8.32 -32.42 -22.97
CA GLU A 80 -8.14 -32.44 -24.42
C GLU A 80 -7.26 -33.62 -24.88
N VAL A 81 -6.21 -33.97 -24.12
CA VAL A 81 -5.35 -35.14 -24.41
C VAL A 81 -6.10 -36.46 -24.22
N ILE A 82 -6.90 -36.60 -23.15
CA ILE A 82 -7.66 -37.83 -22.88
C ILE A 82 -8.69 -38.08 -24.00
N ASN A 83 -9.43 -37.04 -24.40
CA ASN A 83 -10.42 -37.14 -25.48
C ASN A 83 -9.78 -37.46 -26.84
N ALA A 84 -8.58 -36.93 -27.13
CA ALA A 84 -7.86 -37.22 -28.37
C ALA A 84 -7.33 -38.67 -28.43
N THR A 85 -6.94 -39.25 -27.29
CA THR A 85 -6.49 -40.65 -27.22
C THR A 85 -7.63 -41.67 -27.29
N GLU A 86 -8.82 -41.33 -26.76
CA GLU A 86 -10.01 -42.19 -26.88
C GLU A 86 -10.59 -42.20 -28.30
N SER A 87 -10.48 -41.10 -29.04
CA SER A 87 -10.99 -41.02 -30.42
C SER A 87 -10.10 -41.68 -31.47
N THR A 88 -8.90 -42.17 -31.09
CA THR A 88 -7.94 -42.84 -31.99
C THR A 88 -7.75 -44.33 -31.68
N SER A 89 -8.48 -44.86 -30.69
CA SER A 89 -8.52 -46.29 -30.33
C SER A 89 -9.77 -46.98 -30.85
#